data_AF-A0A7X5ZTU8-F1
#
_entry.id   AF-A0A7X5ZTU8-F1
#
_cell.length_a   1.000
_cell.length_b   1.000
_cell.length_c   1.000
_cell.angle_alpha   90.00
_cell.angle_beta   90.00
_cell.angle_gamma   90.00
#
_symmetry.space_group_name_H-M   'P 1'
#
loop_
_entity.id
_entity.type
_entity.pdbx_description
1 polymer ?
#
loop_
_entity_poly.entity_id
_entity_poly.type
_entity_poly.pdbx_seq_one_letter_code
_entity_poly.pdbx_strand_id
1 'polypeptide(L)'
;MSEAIYGPIITLLVALLFGWLLIQGFRTGTATFEQPGITLSGRRKDQPVRFWAVTALLSFLTFSMILATIWQILIPDGTGG
;
A
#
# COMPACT_ATOMS: atom_id res chain seq x y z
N MET A 1 21.92 15.08 6.85
CA MET A 1 21.65 13.86 7.65
C MET A 1 20.15 13.56 7.84
N SER A 2 19.21 14.45 7.47
CA SER A 2 17.77 14.23 7.65
C SER A 2 17.13 13.36 6.55
N GLU A 3 17.33 13.69 5.28
CA GLU A 3 16.49 13.15 4.19
C GLU A 3 16.67 11.64 3.94
N ALA A 4 17.88 11.10 4.11
CA ALA A 4 18.18 9.68 3.89
C ALA A 4 17.45 8.74 4.86
N ILE A 5 17.02 9.23 6.03
CA ILE A 5 16.31 8.43 7.04
C ILE A 5 14.79 8.56 6.87
N TYR A 6 14.30 9.74 6.50
CA TYR A 6 12.86 9.98 6.40
C TYR A 6 12.20 9.22 5.24
N GLY A 7 12.90 9.05 4.11
CA GLY A 7 12.41 8.27 2.96
C GLY A 7 11.92 6.87 3.35
N PRO A 8 12.79 5.98 3.88
CA PRO A 8 12.41 4.60 4.17
C PRO A 8 11.38 4.50 5.31
N ILE A 9 11.40 5.44 6.26
CA ILE A 9 10.37 5.51 7.31
C ILE A 9 9.00 5.82 6.70
N ILE A 10 8.91 6.80 5.80
CA ILE A 10 7.65 7.16 5.14
C ILE A 10 7.13 6.00 4.30
N THR A 11 7.97 5.38 3.46
CA THR A 11 7.54 4.26 2.63
C THR A 11 7.11 3.05 3.47
N LEU A 12 7.77 2.79 4.60
CA LEU A 12 7.38 1.75 5.53
C LEU A 12 6.01 2.04 6.16
N LEU A 13 5.77 3.26 6.63
CA LEU A 13 4.49 3.65 7.21
C LEU A 13 3.34 3.53 6.19
N VAL A 14 3.59 3.93 4.94
CA VAL A 14 2.62 3.81 3.85
C VAL A 14 2.35 2.33 3.50
N ALA A 15 3.39 1.48 3.49
CA ALA A 15 3.22 0.04 3.30
C ALA A 15 2.35 -0.58 4.40
N LEU A 16 2.59 -0.21 5.67
CA LEU A 16 1.80 -0.68 6.80
C LEU A 16 0.34 -0.20 6.71
N LEU A 17 0.11 1.04 6.28
CA LEU A 17 -1.24 1.57 6.06
C LEU A 17 -1.99 0.74 5.01
N PHE A 18 -1.41 0.48 3.84
CA PHE A 18 -2.08 -0.32 2.80
C PHE A 18 -2.28 -1.78 3.23
N GLY A 19 -1.30 -2.38 3.91
CA GLY A 19 -1.44 -3.71 4.49
C GLY A 19 -2.57 -3.78 5.52
N TRP A 20 -2.70 -2.76 6.36
CA TRP A 20 -3.79 -2.65 7.32
C TRP A 20 -5.16 -2.54 6.64
N LEU A 21 -5.30 -1.68 5.61
CA LEU A 21 -6.53 -1.56 4.83
C LEU A 21 -6.92 -2.89 4.18
N LEU A 22 -5.95 -3.63 3.65
CA LEU A 22 -6.16 -4.95 3.08
C LEU A 22 -6.70 -5.94 4.13
N ILE A 23 -6.06 -6.03 5.31
CA ILE A 23 -6.51 -6.89 6.41
C ILE A 23 -7.92 -6.51 6.86
N GLN A 24 -8.19 -5.21 7.04
CA GLN A 24 -9.52 -4.72 7.42
C GLN A 24 -10.59 -5.05 6.37
N GLY A 25 -10.25 -4.93 5.08
CA GLY A 25 -11.14 -5.33 4.00
C GLY A 25 -11.46 -6.82 4.04
N PHE A 26 -10.49 -7.66 4.44
CA PHE A 26 -10.74 -9.08 4.64
C PHE A 26 -11.63 -9.39 5.84
N ARG A 27 -11.42 -8.70 6.97
CA ARG A 27 -12.17 -8.87 8.22
C ARG A 27 -13.62 -8.40 8.12
N THR A 28 -13.86 -7.26 7.48
CA THR A 28 -15.21 -6.66 7.37
C THR A 28 -15.98 -7.14 6.15
N GLY A 29 -15.29 -7.77 5.18
CA GLY A 29 -15.87 -8.12 3.89
C GLY A 29 -16.09 -6.92 2.97
N THR A 30 -15.58 -5.74 3.33
CA THR A 30 -15.68 -4.51 2.53
C THR A 30 -14.30 -3.92 2.30
N ALA A 31 -13.81 -3.93 1.06
CA ALA A 31 -12.56 -3.28 0.69
C ALA A 31 -12.84 -1.81 0.35
N THR A 32 -12.04 -0.90 0.91
CA THR A 32 -12.12 0.54 0.63
C THR A 32 -10.73 1.12 0.41
N PHE A 33 -10.62 2.01 -0.56
CA PHE A 33 -9.46 2.82 -0.83
C PHE A 33 -9.93 4.24 -1.13
N GLU A 34 -9.58 5.17 -0.26
CA GLU A 34 -10.00 6.56 -0.35
C GLU A 34 -8.76 7.45 -0.33
N GLN A 35 -8.68 8.34 -1.31
CA GLN A 35 -7.68 9.38 -1.47
C GLN A 35 -8.39 10.65 -1.95
N PRO A 36 -7.80 11.84 -1.78
CA PRO A 36 -8.38 13.07 -2.32
C PRO A 36 -8.74 12.91 -3.81
N GLY A 37 -10.03 13.01 -4.13
CA GLY A 37 -10.56 12.87 -5.49
C GLY A 37 -10.76 11.45 -6.02
N ILE A 38 -10.43 10.41 -5.26
CA ILE A 38 -10.62 9.00 -5.67
C ILE A 38 -11.19 8.19 -4.50
N THR A 39 -12.37 7.63 -4.70
CA THR A 39 -12.98 6.68 -3.75
C THR A 39 -13.32 5.38 -4.48
N LEU A 40 -12.63 4.30 -4.10
CA LEU A 40 -12.88 2.96 -4.60
C LEU A 40 -13.38 2.09 -3.44
N SER A 41 -14.50 1.42 -3.63
CA SER A 41 -15.04 0.50 -2.64
C SER A 41 -15.71 -0.71 -3.29
N GLY A 42 -15.71 -1.82 -2.57
CA GLY A 42 -16.37 -3.04 -3.00
C GLY A 42 -16.69 -3.94 -1.82
N ARG A 43 -17.86 -4.59 -1.86
CA ARG A 43 -18.29 -5.58 -0.85
C ARG A 43 -18.12 -6.98 -1.41
N ARG A 44 -17.54 -7.89 -0.64
CA ARG A 44 -17.19 -9.24 -1.12
C ARG A 44 -18.41 -10.04 -1.60
N LYS A 45 -19.55 -9.91 -0.90
CA LYS A 45 -20.78 -10.66 -1.23
C LYS A 45 -21.59 -9.99 -2.35
N ASP A 46 -21.78 -8.67 -2.25
CA ASP A 46 -22.67 -7.94 -3.16
C ASP A 46 -21.97 -7.57 -4.49
N GLN A 47 -20.67 -7.30 -4.45
CA GLN A 47 -19.89 -6.75 -5.56
C GLN A 47 -18.50 -7.41 -5.62
N PRO A 48 -18.43 -8.74 -5.84
CA PRO A 48 -17.19 -9.51 -5.72
C PRO A 48 -16.09 -9.01 -6.65
N VAL A 49 -16.43 -8.64 -7.89
CA VAL A 49 -15.46 -8.10 -8.86
C VAL A 49 -14.83 -6.79 -8.35
N ARG A 50 -15.64 -5.86 -7.84
CA ARG A 50 -15.12 -4.59 -7.28
C ARG A 50 -14.31 -4.83 -6.02
N PHE A 51 -14.76 -5.72 -5.13
CA PHE A 51 -14.01 -6.09 -3.93
C PHE A 51 -12.61 -6.62 -4.30
N TRP A 52 -12.53 -7.55 -5.25
CA TRP A 52 -11.25 -8.12 -5.69
C TRP A 52 -10.39 -7.12 -6.45
N ALA A 53 -10.97 -6.23 -7.26
CA ALA A 53 -10.22 -5.16 -7.92
C ALA A 53 -9.56 -4.21 -6.91
N VAL A 54 -10.29 -3.77 -5.88
CA VAL A 54 -9.74 -2.92 -4.80
C VAL A 54 -8.70 -3.69 -3.98
N THR A 55 -8.95 -4.97 -3.70
CA THR A 55 -7.99 -5.82 -2.98
C THR A 55 -6.70 -5.99 -3.77
N ALA A 56 -6.77 -6.24 -5.08
CA ALA A 56 -5.60 -6.38 -5.95
C ALA A 56 -4.78 -5.08 -6.00
N LEU A 57 -5.45 -3.92 -6.07
CA LEU A 57 -4.81 -2.61 -5.99
C LEU A 57 -4.07 -2.44 -4.64
N LEU A 58 -4.74 -2.69 -3.51
CA LEU A 58 -4.13 -2.58 -2.18
C LEU A 58 -2.93 -3.52 -2.01
N SER A 59 -3.03 -4.77 -2.51
CA SER A 59 -1.90 -5.72 -2.52
C SER A 59 -0.72 -5.18 -3.31
N PHE A 60 -0.97 -4.68 -4.52
CA PHE A 60 0.06 -4.12 -5.39
C PHE A 60 0.75 -2.91 -4.73
N LEU A 61 -0.02 -1.98 -4.15
CA LEU A 61 0.52 -0.82 -3.47
C LEU A 61 1.35 -1.21 -2.24
N THR A 62 0.85 -2.16 -1.44
CA THR A 62 1.58 -2.68 -0.27
C THR A 62 2.93 -3.26 -0.70
N PHE A 63 2.93 -4.13 -1.70
CA PHE A 63 4.15 -4.77 -2.20
C PHE A 63 5.14 -3.75 -2.79
N SER A 64 4.65 -2.80 -3.58
CA SER A 64 5.47 -1.74 -4.18
C SER A 64 6.16 -0.88 -3.13
N MET A 65 5.46 -0.54 -2.03
CA MET A 65 6.03 0.26 -0.95
C MET A 65 7.03 -0.53 -0.10
N ILE A 66 6.79 -1.82 0.13
CA ILE A 66 7.78 -2.70 0.77
C ILE A 66 9.06 -2.76 -0.07
N LEU A 67 8.95 -2.97 -1.39
CA LEU A 67 10.10 -2.97 -2.29
C LEU A 67 10.83 -1.62 -2.29
N ALA A 68 10.11 -0.50 -2.34
CA ALA A 68 10.71 0.82 -2.27
C ALA A 68 11.48 1.03 -0.97
N THR A 69 10.91 0.60 0.16
CA THR A 69 11.56 0.64 1.48
C THR A 69 12.85 -0.17 1.49
N ILE A 70 12.81 -1.42 0.98
CA ILE A 70 13.98 -2.29 0.89
C ILE A 70 15.06 -1.66 0.02
N TRP A 71 14.69 -1.12 -1.15
CA TRP A 71 15.63 -0.49 -2.06
C TRP A 71 16.34 0.72 -1.43
N GLN A 72 15.60 1.58 -0.73
CA GLN A 72 16.16 2.75 -0.04
C GLN A 72 17.11 2.36 1.11
N ILE A 73 16.85 1.24 1.78
CA ILE A 73 17.73 0.73 2.85
C ILE A 73 18.99 0.09 2.26
N LEU A 74 18.88 -0.66 1.16
CA LEU A 74 20.00 -1.39 0.56
C LEU A 74 20.89 -0.51 -0.33
N ILE A 75 20.33 0.52 -0.97
CA ILE A 75 21.02 1.42 -1.90
C ILE A 75 20.69 2.87 -1.51
N PRO A 76 21.25 3.37 -0.39
CA PRO A 76 20.91 4.69 0.15
C PRO A 76 21.40 5.86 -0.74
N ASP A 77 22.43 5.65 -1.57
CA ASP A 77 23.06 6.72 -2.36
C ASP A 77 22.60 6.76 -3.84
N GLY A 78 21.65 5.91 -4.24
CA GLY A 78 21.11 5.87 -5.61
C GLY A 78 22.09 5.38 -6.69
N THR A 79 23.33 5.04 -6.34
CA THR A 79 24.35 4.48 -7.25
C THR A 79 24.14 2.98 -7.47
N GLY A 80 23.01 2.63 -8.09
CA GLY A 80 22.85 1.36 -8.77
C GLY A 80 23.22 1.56 -10.25
N GLY A 81 24.51 1.77 -10.53
CA GLY A 81 25.04 2.04 -11.87
C GLY A 81 26.34 2.83 -11.83
#